data_AF-A0A6B2TEK9-F1
#
_entry.id   AF-A0A6B2TEK9-F1
#
_cell.length_a   1.000
_cell.length_b   1.000
_cell.length_c   1.000
_cell.angle_alpha   90.00
_cell.angle_beta   90.00
_cell.angle_gamma   90.00
#
_symmetry.space_group_name_H-M   'P 1'
#
loop_
_entity.id
_entity.type
_entity.pdbx_description
1 polymer ?
#
loop_
_entity_poly.entity_id
_entity_poly.type
_entity_poly.pdbx_seq_one_letter_code
_entity_poly.pdbx_strand_id
1 'polypeptide(L)'
;MTHDVKEIFADAAPPAPAALAAKVRTLAPSMTRSMQRVAEAVAGDPAGCAALTVTGLAELTGTSEATVVRTARLLGYPGYRDLRL
;
A
#
# COMPACT_ATOMS: atom_id res chain seq x y z
N MET A 1 24.66 -10.83 16.47
CA MET A 1 23.35 -11.48 16.57
C MET A 1 22.58 -11.13 15.30
N THR A 2 22.72 -11.99 14.30
CA THR A 2 22.27 -11.79 12.92
C THR A 2 20.77 -12.03 12.81
N HIS A 3 20.10 -11.04 12.20
CA HIS A 3 18.77 -11.01 11.61
C HIS A 3 18.00 -12.33 11.52
N ASP A 4 16.84 -12.37 12.17
CA ASP A 4 15.71 -13.21 11.76
C ASP A 4 14.54 -12.28 11.38
N VAL A 5 14.68 -11.63 10.23
CA VAL A 5 13.57 -11.01 9.49
C VAL A 5 12.97 -12.11 8.65
N LYS A 6 12.22 -13.01 9.28
CA LYS A 6 11.38 -13.97 8.56
C LYS A 6 9.99 -13.37 8.42
N GLU A 7 9.88 -12.51 7.41
CA GLU A 7 8.73 -12.36 6.51
C GLU A 7 7.45 -13.08 6.97
N ILE A 8 6.70 -12.43 7.86
CA ILE A 8 5.28 -12.74 8.07
C ILE A 8 4.50 -11.92 7.04
N PHE A 9 4.65 -12.29 5.77
CA PHE A 9 3.83 -11.77 4.68
C PHE A 9 3.02 -12.92 4.09
N ALA A 10 2.14 -13.50 4.88
CA ALA A 10 1.13 -14.40 4.38
C ALA A 10 -0.06 -14.45 5.34
N ASP A 11 -1.23 -14.17 4.79
CA ASP A 11 -2.56 -14.46 5.34
C ASP A 11 -3.04 -13.60 6.51
N ALA A 12 -3.17 -12.28 6.30
CA ALA A 12 -3.95 -11.45 7.19
C ALA A 12 -4.89 -10.58 6.37
N ALA A 13 -6.18 -10.65 6.71
CA ALA A 13 -7.20 -9.72 6.26
C ALA A 13 -6.66 -8.28 6.24
N PRO A 14 -7.08 -7.43 5.28
CA PRO A 14 -6.58 -6.09 5.12
C PRO A 14 -6.49 -5.39 6.48
N PRO A 15 -5.35 -4.73 6.76
CA PRO A 15 -5.16 -4.09 8.04
C PRO A 15 -6.33 -3.14 8.30
N ALA A 16 -6.89 -3.18 9.51
CA ALA A 16 -7.91 -2.23 9.92
C ALA A 16 -7.42 -0.80 9.58
N PRO A 17 -8.29 0.11 9.10
CA PRO A 17 -7.87 1.41 8.55
C PRO A 17 -6.92 2.21 9.47
N ALA A 18 -7.10 2.11 10.79
CA ALA A 18 -6.21 2.73 11.77
C ALA A 18 -4.78 2.16 11.78
N ALA A 19 -4.63 0.84 11.60
CA ALA A 19 -3.34 0.18 11.50
C ALA A 19 -2.61 0.53 10.19
N LEU A 20 -3.37 0.67 9.09
CA LEU A 20 -2.84 1.12 7.81
C LEU A 20 -2.29 2.55 7.90
N ALA A 21 -3.06 3.48 8.46
CA ALA A 21 -2.62 4.87 8.64
C ALA A 21 -1.37 4.97 9.53
N ALA A 22 -1.28 4.16 10.59
CA ALA A 22 -0.07 4.08 11.41
C ALA A 22 1.13 3.56 10.60
N LYS A 23 0.94 2.52 9.78
CA LYS A 23 1.99 1.97 8.92
C LYS A 23 2.50 2.99 7.90
N VAL A 24 1.60 3.75 7.27
CA VAL A 24 1.96 4.82 6.33
C VAL A 24 2.83 5.87 7.01
N ARG A 25 2.46 6.34 8.22
CA ARG A 25 3.29 7.31 8.96
C ARG A 25 4.68 6.79 9.28
N THR A 26 4.79 5.52 9.68
CA THR A 26 6.09 4.90 9.99
C THR A 26 6.98 4.75 8.76
N LEU A 27 6.39 4.48 7.58
CA LEU A 27 7.12 4.26 6.34
C LEU A 27 7.34 5.55 5.52
N ALA A 28 6.62 6.63 5.82
CA ALA A 28 6.72 7.90 5.07
C ALA A 28 8.15 8.40 4.84
N PRO A 29 9.10 8.31 5.80
CA PRO A 29 10.48 8.76 5.60
C PRO A 29 11.27 7.95 4.56
N SER A 30 10.90 6.69 4.31
CA SER A 30 11.56 5.84 3.29
C SER A 30 10.85 5.88 1.94
N MET A 31 9.70 6.57 1.86
CA MET A 31 8.92 6.70 0.64
C MET A 31 9.36 7.92 -0.18
N THR A 32 9.40 7.77 -1.51
CA THR A 32 9.44 8.92 -2.42
C THR A 32 8.10 9.65 -2.37
N ARG A 33 8.07 10.92 -2.80
CA ARG A 33 6.83 11.70 -2.88
C ARG A 33 5.71 10.98 -3.65
N SER A 34 6.04 10.25 -4.71
CA SER A 34 5.05 9.47 -5.47
C SER A 34 4.50 8.29 -4.67
N MET A 35 5.36 7.59 -3.91
CA MET A 35 4.90 6.51 -3.03
C MET A 35 4.05 7.03 -1.86
N GLN A 36 4.39 8.20 -1.31
CA GLN A 36 3.60 8.86 -0.25
C GLN A 36 2.18 9.17 -0.75
N ARG A 37 2.02 9.73 -1.95
CA ARG A 37 0.70 10.02 -2.54
C ARG A 37 -0.19 8.77 -2.66
N VAL A 38 0.39 7.66 -3.13
CA VAL A 38 -0.34 6.39 -3.21
C VAL A 38 -0.70 5.88 -1.82
N ALA A 39 0.24 5.94 -0.88
CA ALA A 39 0.03 5.45 0.47
C ALA A 39 -1.03 6.25 1.24
N GLU A 40 -1.06 7.57 1.06
CA GLU A 40 -2.08 8.47 1.63
C GLU A 40 -3.46 8.18 1.04
N ALA A 41 -3.57 8.02 -0.28
CA ALA A 41 -4.84 7.66 -0.92
C ALA A 41 -5.39 6.33 -0.39
N VAL A 42 -4.53 5.30 -0.31
CA VAL A 42 -4.90 3.96 0.17
C VAL A 42 -5.24 3.97 1.66
N ALA A 43 -4.57 4.79 2.48
CA ALA A 43 -4.91 4.93 3.90
C ALA A 43 -6.20 5.72 4.14
N GLY A 44 -6.54 6.66 3.24
CA GLY A 44 -7.75 7.48 3.32
C GLY A 44 -9.01 6.73 2.89
N ASP A 45 -8.93 5.93 1.83
CA ASP A 45 -10.03 5.10 1.35
C ASP A 45 -9.53 3.78 0.73
N PRO A 46 -9.27 2.76 1.56
CA PRO A 46 -8.81 1.47 1.08
C PRO A 46 -9.83 0.79 0.15
N ALA A 47 -11.12 0.90 0.46
CA ALA A 47 -12.20 0.24 -0.28
C ALA A 47 -12.43 0.88 -1.65
N GLY A 48 -12.41 2.22 -1.73
CA GLY A 48 -12.47 2.93 -3.00
C GLY A 48 -11.22 2.68 -3.86
N CYS A 49 -10.03 2.67 -3.24
CA CYS A 49 -8.81 2.31 -3.96
C CYS A 49 -8.85 0.88 -4.51
N ALA A 50 -9.41 -0.07 -3.75
CA ALA A 50 -9.62 -1.43 -4.20
C ALA A 50 -10.58 -1.54 -5.40
N ALA A 51 -11.61 -0.70 -5.45
CA ALA A 51 -12.58 -0.70 -6.53
C ALA A 51 -12.00 -0.22 -7.88
N LEU A 52 -10.87 0.50 -7.88
CA LEU A 52 -10.21 0.98 -9.09
C LEU A 52 -9.40 -0.13 -9.79
N THR A 53 -9.03 0.11 -11.05
CA THR A 53 -7.92 -0.63 -11.69
C THR A 53 -6.58 -0.03 -11.25
N VAL A 54 -5.48 -0.77 -11.44
CA VAL A 54 -4.13 -0.25 -11.12
C VAL A 54 -3.84 1.04 -11.90
N THR A 55 -4.29 1.11 -13.15
CA THR A 55 -4.24 2.30 -14.01
C THR A 55 -5.09 3.42 -13.42
N GLY A 56 -6.32 3.13 -12.98
CA GLY A 56 -7.20 4.13 -12.36
C GLY A 56 -6.63 4.70 -11.05
N LEU A 57 -5.99 3.87 -10.21
CA LEU A 57 -5.30 4.37 -9.01
C LEU A 57 -4.04 5.17 -9.36
N ALA A 58 -3.32 4.77 -10.42
CA ALA A 58 -2.16 5.50 -10.92
C ALA A 58 -2.57 6.90 -11.40
N GLU A 59 -3.67 7.00 -12.16
CA GLU A 59 -4.26 8.26 -12.59
C GLU A 59 -4.75 9.12 -11.42
N LEU A 60 -5.50 8.53 -10.48
CA LEU A 60 -6.01 9.22 -9.29
C LEU A 60 -4.87 9.86 -8.46
N THR A 61 -3.74 9.16 -8.35
CA THR A 61 -2.59 9.60 -7.56
C THR A 61 -1.58 10.43 -8.37
N GLY A 62 -1.76 10.53 -9.69
CA GLY A 62 -0.80 11.16 -10.60
C GLY A 62 0.57 10.45 -10.59
N THR A 63 0.55 9.12 -10.54
CA THR A 63 1.75 8.26 -10.50
C THR A 63 1.74 7.21 -11.60
N SER A 64 2.77 6.38 -11.67
CA SER A 64 2.81 5.23 -12.59
C SER A 64 2.26 3.97 -11.94
N GLU A 65 1.74 3.04 -12.75
CA GLU A 65 1.26 1.74 -12.27
C GLU A 65 2.34 0.98 -11.48
N ALA A 66 3.60 1.07 -11.91
CA ALA A 66 4.74 0.46 -11.19
C ALA A 66 4.91 1.05 -9.77
N THR A 67 4.63 2.34 -9.59
CA THR A 67 4.65 2.99 -8.27
C THR A 67 3.51 2.47 -7.41
N VAL A 68 2.32 2.30 -7.99
CA VAL A 68 1.15 1.74 -7.29
C VAL A 68 1.44 0.33 -6.78
N VAL A 69 1.92 -0.56 -7.65
CA VAL A 69 2.24 -1.96 -7.29
C VAL A 69 3.32 -2.03 -6.21
N ARG A 70 4.39 -1.23 -6.34
CA ARG A 70 5.47 -1.19 -5.34
C ARG A 70 4.94 -0.71 -3.98
N THR A 71 4.09 0.31 -3.97
CA THR A 71 3.54 0.87 -2.73
C THR A 71 2.56 -0.10 -2.08
N ALA A 72 1.67 -0.75 -2.84
CA ALA A 72 0.75 -1.77 -2.32
C ALA A 72 1.52 -2.91 -1.61
N ARG A 73 2.60 -3.40 -2.22
CA ARG A 73 3.50 -4.39 -1.60
C ARG A 73 4.13 -3.88 -0.32
N LEU A 74 4.65 -2.66 -0.33
CA LEU A 74 5.22 -2.01 0.86
C LEU A 74 4.19 -1.88 2.00
N LEU A 75 2.92 -1.66 1.67
CA LEU A 75 1.82 -1.60 2.62
C LEU A 75 1.34 -2.97 3.11
N GLY A 76 1.81 -4.07 2.52
CA GLY A 76 1.54 -5.45 2.96
C GLY A 76 0.51 -6.18 2.10
N TYR A 77 0.13 -5.61 0.94
CA TYR A 77 -0.74 -6.28 -0.02
C TYR A 77 0.14 -7.09 -1.00
N PRO A 78 -0.07 -8.41 -1.16
CA PRO A 78 0.74 -9.26 -2.06
C PRO A 78 0.73 -8.75 -3.52
N GLY A 79 -0.36 -8.13 -3.93
CA GLY A 79 -0.47 -7.35 -5.16
C GLY A 79 -1.68 -6.41 -5.15
N TYR A 80 -1.83 -5.63 -6.22
CA TYR A 80 -2.97 -4.71 -6.39
C TYR A 80 -4.32 -5.47 -6.44
N ARG A 81 -4.32 -6.71 -6.91
CA ARG A 81 -5.53 -7.53 -6.97
C ARG A 81 -6.02 -7.95 -5.58
N ASP A 82 -5.12 -8.01 -4.59
CA ASP A 82 -5.44 -8.32 -3.19
C ASP A 82 -5.95 -7.11 -2.40
N LEU A 83 -5.93 -5.91 -2.99
CA LEU A 83 -6.70 -4.77 -2.48
C LEU A 83 -8.21 -5.02 -2.65
N ARG A 84 -8.62 -5.75 -3.69
CA ARG A 84 -10.00 -6.17 -3.97
C ARG A 84 -10.38 -7.35 -3.07
N LEU A 85 -10.78 -7.05 -1.84
CA LEU A 85 -11.56 -7.98 -1.01
C LEU A 85 -12.83 -8.44 -1.73
#